data_AF-A0A517ZRS6-F1
#
_entry.id   AF-A0A517ZRS6-F1
#
_cell.length_a   1.000
_cell.length_b   1.000
_cell.length_c   1.000
_cell.angle_alpha   90.00
_cell.angle_beta   90.00
_cell.angle_gamma   90.00
#
_symmetry.space_group_name_H-M   'P 1'
#
loop_
_entity.id
_entity.type
_entity.pdbx_description
1 polymer ?
#
loop_
_entity_poly.entity_id
_entity_poly.type
_entity_poly.pdbx_seq_one_letter_code
_entity_poly.pdbx_strand_id
1 'polypeptide(L)'
;MSQSQQQPEIADNLLTPRQGVNLLYILAAGHATCLTVFMRHSFGTHALGRNGVVALLLILFYLCGTEDPTMLLFLWAWLAALIYQRFKTYRVWRSGAVWHSKYDGYPALAMKLPFVRTEGSAKSLEPVFCILAGAALCPWSEAVGAYVFLGFASLLVVRAFETQSTVNRVRAMQDAAIEQRNMASMFRGDFHVNDF
;
A
#
# COMPACT_ATOMS: atom_id res chain seq x y z
N MET A 1 24.92 -21.46 -45.56
CA MET A 1 24.75 -21.28 -44.11
C MET A 1 24.98 -19.81 -43.79
N SER A 2 23.96 -18.99 -44.04
CA SER A 2 23.95 -17.57 -43.71
C SER A 2 23.52 -17.44 -42.25
N GLN A 3 24.43 -16.97 -41.40
CA GLN A 3 24.11 -16.52 -40.05
C GLN A 3 23.15 -15.33 -40.19
N SER A 4 21.87 -15.56 -39.87
CA SER A 4 20.91 -14.49 -39.62
C SER A 4 21.46 -13.66 -38.45
N GLN A 5 22.01 -12.49 -38.79
CA GLN A 5 22.39 -11.47 -37.84
C GLN A 5 21.13 -11.10 -37.05
N GLN A 6 21.07 -11.54 -35.79
CA GLN A 6 20.14 -11.02 -34.80
C GLN A 6 20.47 -9.53 -34.63
N GLN A 7 19.72 -8.68 -35.33
CA GLN A 7 19.71 -7.25 -35.06
C GLN A 7 19.38 -7.07 -33.58
N PRO A 8 20.17 -6.30 -32.81
CA PRO A 8 19.82 -5.97 -31.44
C PRO A 8 18.49 -5.23 -31.49
N GLU A 9 17.43 -5.86 -31.02
CA GLU A 9 16.12 -5.26 -30.84
C GLU A 9 16.33 -4.02 -29.94
N ILE A 10 16.25 -2.87 -30.58
CA ILE A 10 16.58 -1.57 -30.00
C ILE A 10 15.70 -1.37 -28.76
N ALA A 11 16.37 -1.06 -27.67
CA ALA A 11 15.83 -0.84 -26.34
C ALA A 11 15.01 0.46 -26.24
N ASP A 12 13.90 0.56 -27.00
CA ASP A 12 13.11 1.79 -27.15
C ASP A 12 11.78 1.81 -26.39
N ASN A 13 11.63 0.98 -25.35
CA ASN A 13 10.64 1.22 -24.31
C ASN A 13 11.30 1.04 -22.95
N LEU A 14 11.95 2.11 -22.47
CA LEU A 14 12.68 2.15 -21.20
C LEU A 14 11.82 1.71 -19.99
N LEU A 15 10.49 1.71 -20.10
CA LEU A 15 9.57 1.05 -19.17
C LEU A 15 8.32 0.54 -19.91
N THR A 16 7.96 -0.74 -19.77
CA THR A 16 6.62 -1.18 -20.20
C THR A 16 5.56 -0.47 -19.35
N PRO A 17 4.37 -0.13 -19.87
CA PRO A 17 3.32 0.56 -19.09
C PRO A 17 2.99 -0.15 -17.75
N ARG A 18 3.05 -1.48 -17.74
CA ARG A 18 2.89 -2.30 -16.52
C ARG A 18 4.00 -2.06 -15.49
N GLN A 19 5.24 -1.90 -15.93
CA GLN A 19 6.38 -1.61 -15.06
C GLN A 19 6.25 -0.20 -14.47
N GLY A 20 5.81 0.78 -15.27
CA GLY A 20 5.54 2.14 -14.79
C GLY A 20 4.48 2.18 -13.69
N VAL A 21 3.36 1.48 -13.89
CA VAL A 21 2.29 1.36 -12.89
C VAL A 21 2.78 0.66 -11.61
N ASN A 22 3.56 -0.41 -11.74
CA ASN A 22 4.13 -1.10 -10.58
C ASN A 22 5.11 -0.22 -9.80
N LEU A 23 5.96 0.54 -10.51
CA LEU A 23 6.90 1.47 -9.90
C LEU A 23 6.15 2.57 -9.14
N LEU A 24 5.13 3.18 -9.78
CA LEU A 24 4.26 4.17 -9.14
C LEU A 24 3.63 3.63 -7.86
N TYR A 25 3.08 2.41 -7.91
CA TYR A 25 2.50 1.77 -6.72
C TYR A 25 3.55 1.54 -5.62
N ILE A 26 4.76 1.08 -5.96
CA ILE A 26 5.83 0.84 -4.98
C ILE A 26 6.26 2.16 -4.32
N LEU A 27 6.44 3.23 -5.09
CA LEU A 27 6.80 4.54 -4.57
C LEU A 27 5.68 5.12 -3.70
N ALA A 28 4.43 5.04 -4.16
CA ALA A 28 3.27 5.48 -3.39
C ALA A 28 3.10 4.67 -2.09
N ALA A 29 3.31 3.35 -2.13
CA ALA A 29 3.22 2.49 -0.95
C ALA A 29 4.37 2.74 0.05
N GLY A 30 5.58 3.00 -0.46
CA GLY A 30 6.71 3.44 0.35
C GLY A 30 6.42 4.77 1.03
N HIS A 31 6.00 5.78 0.26
CA HIS A 31 5.69 7.10 0.81
C HIS A 31 4.50 7.06 1.79
N ALA A 32 3.45 6.31 1.49
CA ALA A 32 2.35 6.07 2.42
C ALA A 32 2.84 5.44 3.74
N THR A 33 3.83 4.56 3.69
CA THR A 33 4.45 3.94 4.89
C THR A 33 5.20 4.96 5.75
N CYS A 34 5.63 6.10 5.19
CA CYS A 34 6.16 7.21 5.98
C CYS A 34 5.13 7.77 6.97
N LEU A 35 3.83 7.63 6.67
CA LEU A 35 2.76 8.25 7.44
C LEU A 35 1.90 7.23 8.18
N THR A 36 1.62 6.08 7.57
CA THR A 36 0.75 5.07 8.17
C THR A 36 1.33 4.47 9.47
N VAL A 37 2.65 4.46 9.66
CA VAL A 37 3.27 4.00 10.91
C VAL A 37 2.86 4.82 12.13
N PHE A 38 2.48 6.09 11.94
CA PHE A 38 1.97 6.97 12.99
C PHE A 38 0.45 6.81 13.19
N MET A 39 -0.28 6.57 12.10
CA MET A 39 -1.75 6.57 12.10
C MET A 39 -2.38 5.21 12.41
N ARG A 40 -1.67 4.13 12.07
CA ARG A 40 -2.18 2.75 12.14
C ARG A 40 -1.41 1.93 13.17
N HIS A 41 -1.96 0.79 13.55
CA HIS A 41 -1.26 -0.20 14.38
C HIS A 41 -1.60 -1.64 13.98
N SER A 42 -0.98 -2.62 14.63
CA SER A 42 -1.25 -4.05 14.39
C SER A 42 -0.99 -4.47 12.94
N PHE A 43 0.13 -4.03 12.38
CA PHE A 43 0.56 -4.40 11.04
C PHE A 43 0.86 -5.90 10.93
N GLY A 44 0.58 -6.48 9.77
CA GLY A 44 1.01 -7.82 9.41
C GLY A 44 2.54 -7.94 9.32
N THR A 45 3.07 -9.14 9.50
CA THR A 45 4.51 -9.41 9.55
C THR A 45 5.26 -8.95 8.29
N HIS A 46 4.62 -9.01 7.12
CA HIS A 46 5.19 -8.59 5.84
C HIS A 46 4.75 -7.19 5.37
N ALA A 47 3.85 -6.52 6.09
CA ALA A 47 3.29 -5.24 5.64
C ALA A 47 4.35 -4.13 5.56
N LEU A 48 5.20 -4.02 6.58
CA LEU A 48 6.23 -2.98 6.67
C LEU A 48 7.56 -3.36 5.97
N GLY A 49 7.67 -4.55 5.37
CA GLY A 49 8.95 -5.10 4.87
C GLY A 49 9.57 -4.26 3.76
N ARG A 50 9.14 -4.51 2.51
CA ARG A 50 9.63 -3.79 1.33
C ARG A 50 9.29 -2.30 1.39
N ASN A 51 8.07 -1.97 1.83
CA ASN A 51 7.61 -0.57 1.86
C ASN A 51 8.39 0.27 2.87
N GLY A 52 8.84 -0.31 3.99
CA GLY A 52 9.70 0.39 4.95
C GLY A 52 11.07 0.75 4.38
N VAL A 53 11.65 -0.11 3.55
CA VAL A 53 12.92 0.21 2.85
C VAL A 53 12.72 1.34 1.85
N VAL A 54 11.66 1.29 1.05
CA VAL A 54 11.33 2.35 0.09
C VAL A 54 11.04 3.67 0.81
N ALA A 55 10.30 3.62 1.94
CA ALA A 55 10.05 4.79 2.79
C ALA A 55 11.36 5.44 3.27
N LEU A 56 12.29 4.64 3.80
CA LEU A 56 13.60 5.13 4.23
C LEU A 56 14.36 5.82 3.10
N LEU A 57 14.40 5.20 1.91
CA LEU A 57 15.06 5.79 0.73
C LEU A 57 14.41 7.11 0.32
N LEU A 58 13.08 7.20 0.35
CA LEU A 58 12.36 8.43 0.02
C LEU A 58 12.62 9.56 1.03
N ILE A 59 12.68 9.24 2.33
CA ILE A 59 13.00 10.24 3.37
C ILE A 59 14.43 10.75 3.17
N LEU A 60 15.40 9.85 2.95
CA LEU A 60 16.80 10.23 2.71
C LEU A 60 16.98 11.06 1.44
N PHE A 61 16.30 10.66 0.36
CA PHE A 61 16.31 11.41 -0.90
C PHE A 61 15.77 12.84 -0.71
N TYR A 62 14.66 12.98 0.01
CA TYR A 62 14.05 14.29 0.28
C TYR A 62 14.89 15.14 1.23
N LEU A 63 15.50 14.53 2.25
CA LEU A 63 16.43 15.18 3.18
C LEU A 63 17.65 15.76 2.43
N CYS A 64 18.21 14.99 1.49
CA CYS A 64 19.33 15.42 0.66
C CYS A 64 18.97 16.63 -0.24
N GLY A 65 17.72 16.71 -0.71
CA GLY A 65 17.28 17.78 -1.60
C GLY A 65 16.83 19.08 -0.90
N THR A 66 16.58 19.05 0.41
CA THR A 66 16.00 20.20 1.14
C THR A 66 16.94 20.82 2.17
N GLU A 67 17.97 20.09 2.63
CA GLU A 67 18.91 20.54 3.67
C GLU A 67 18.26 21.00 4.99
N ASP A 68 16.97 20.71 5.20
CA ASP A 68 16.21 21.13 6.38
C ASP A 68 16.49 20.18 7.56
N PRO A 69 17.06 20.66 8.68
CA PRO A 69 17.35 19.81 9.84
C PRO A 69 16.10 19.18 10.46
N THR A 70 14.91 19.76 10.26
CA THR A 70 13.65 19.18 10.75
C THR A 70 13.28 17.88 10.01
N MET A 71 13.71 17.69 8.77
CA MET A 71 13.55 16.41 8.06
C MET A 71 14.39 15.30 8.69
N LEU A 72 15.52 15.63 9.32
CA LEU A 72 16.31 14.66 10.10
C LEU A 72 15.57 14.25 11.38
N LEU A 73 14.89 15.20 12.04
CA LEU A 73 14.01 14.87 13.18
C LEU A 73 12.84 13.99 12.74
N PHE A 74 12.24 14.27 11.58
CA PHE A 74 11.19 13.43 11.00
C PHE A 74 11.70 12.00 10.74
N LEU A 75 12.91 11.84 10.18
CA LEU A 75 13.53 10.52 9.98
C LEU A 75 13.66 9.75 11.29
N TRP A 76 14.17 10.38 12.36
CA TRP A 76 14.30 9.73 13.66
C TRP A 76 12.95 9.38 14.29
N ALA A 77 11.97 10.29 14.20
CA ALA A 77 10.61 10.03 14.66
C ALA A 77 9.97 8.86 13.90
N TRP A 78 10.17 8.79 12.59
CA TRP A 78 9.69 7.71 11.74
C TRP A 78 10.35 6.38 12.07
N LEU A 79 11.68 6.36 12.27
CA LEU A 79 12.42 5.16 12.68
C LEU A 79 11.92 4.64 14.04
N ALA A 80 11.75 5.53 15.01
CA ALA A 80 11.22 5.17 16.32
C ALA A 80 9.80 4.57 16.21
N ALA A 81 8.92 5.18 15.41
CA ALA A 81 7.58 4.67 15.16
C ALA A 81 7.62 3.30 14.45
N LEU A 82 8.46 3.13 13.43
CA LEU A 82 8.63 1.87 12.71
C LEU A 82 9.08 0.74 13.65
N ILE A 83 10.10 1.00 14.48
CA ILE A 83 10.62 0.05 15.46
C ILE A 83 9.54 -0.33 16.48
N TYR A 84 8.82 0.66 17.00
CA TYR A 84 7.69 0.42 17.91
C TYR A 84 6.62 -0.48 17.28
N GLN A 85 6.22 -0.21 16.03
CA GLN A 85 5.26 -1.05 15.32
C GLN A 85 5.80 -2.47 15.10
N ARG A 86 7.09 -2.62 14.79
CA ARG A 86 7.74 -3.93 14.63
C ARG A 86 7.72 -4.74 15.92
N PHE A 87 8.03 -4.14 17.07
CA PHE A 87 7.92 -4.82 18.35
C PHE A 87 6.49 -5.24 18.67
N LYS A 88 5.51 -4.39 18.38
CA LYS A 88 4.09 -4.70 18.59
C LYS A 88 3.65 -5.89 17.72
N THR A 89 3.99 -5.87 16.44
CA THR A 89 3.72 -6.98 15.50
C THR A 89 4.42 -8.27 15.96
N TYR A 90 5.69 -8.20 16.37
CA TYR A 90 6.42 -9.36 16.88
C TYR A 90 5.78 -9.97 18.12
N ARG A 91 5.32 -9.13 19.06
CA ARG A 91 4.63 -9.60 20.27
C ARG A 91 3.32 -10.33 19.94
N VAL A 92 2.52 -9.78 19.04
CA VAL A 92 1.24 -10.37 18.59
C VAL A 92 1.47 -11.67 17.83
N TRP A 93 2.50 -11.72 16.99
CA TRP A 93 2.90 -12.94 16.30
C TRP A 93 3.32 -14.04 17.29
N ARG A 94 4.12 -13.68 18.30
CA ARG A 94 4.59 -14.64 19.31
C ARG A 94 3.47 -15.16 20.21
N SER A 95 2.39 -14.41 20.39
CA SER A 95 1.19 -14.87 21.12
C SER A 95 0.27 -15.79 20.30
N GLY A 96 0.68 -16.19 19.08
CA GLY A 96 -0.08 -17.13 18.24
C GLY A 96 -1.28 -16.52 17.53
N ALA A 97 -1.41 -15.20 17.48
CA ALA A 97 -2.51 -14.57 16.77
C ALA A 97 -2.30 -14.70 15.25
N VAL A 98 -3.22 -15.35 14.56
CA VAL A 98 -3.17 -15.51 13.10
C VAL A 98 -3.79 -14.27 12.45
N TRP A 99 -2.93 -13.37 11.98
CA TRP A 99 -3.33 -12.19 11.20
C TRP A 99 -2.90 -12.38 9.75
N HIS A 100 -3.62 -11.74 8.83
CA HIS A 100 -3.19 -11.74 7.43
C HIS A 100 -1.80 -11.11 7.32
N SER A 101 -0.84 -11.84 6.76
CA SER A 101 0.56 -11.45 6.80
C SER A 101 0.86 -10.12 6.07
N LYS A 102 -0.03 -9.76 5.12
CA LYS A 102 -0.02 -8.49 4.37
C LYS A 102 -1.01 -7.45 4.90
N TYR A 103 -1.59 -7.64 6.09
CA TYR A 103 -2.51 -6.66 6.68
C TYR A 103 -1.78 -5.33 6.91
N ASP A 104 -2.30 -4.27 6.30
CA ASP A 104 -1.76 -2.91 6.22
C ASP A 104 -2.04 -2.07 7.48
N GLY A 105 -2.46 -2.72 8.57
CA GLY A 105 -2.70 -2.12 9.87
C GLY A 105 -4.11 -1.58 10.05
N TYR A 106 -4.49 -1.47 11.32
CA TYR A 106 -5.76 -0.93 11.80
C TYR A 106 -5.66 0.59 11.98
N PRO A 107 -6.56 1.40 11.40
CA PRO A 107 -6.52 2.86 11.38
C PRO A 107 -7.01 3.45 12.71
N ALA A 108 -6.20 3.32 13.76
CA ALA A 108 -6.55 3.67 15.13
C ALA A 108 -6.99 5.13 15.30
N LEU A 109 -6.31 6.07 14.63
CA LEU A 109 -6.64 7.49 14.74
C LEU A 109 -8.01 7.79 14.13
N ALA A 110 -8.27 7.29 12.92
CA ALA A 110 -9.53 7.50 12.23
C ALA A 110 -10.71 6.83 12.95
N MET A 111 -10.48 5.66 13.56
CA MET A 111 -11.51 4.92 14.31
C MET A 111 -11.93 5.59 15.62
N LYS A 112 -11.23 6.64 16.09
CA LYS A 112 -11.66 7.42 17.26
C LYS A 112 -12.77 8.43 16.93
N LEU A 113 -13.06 8.67 15.64
CA LEU A 113 -14.09 9.61 15.22
C LEU A 113 -15.49 8.98 15.34
N PRO A 114 -16.48 9.66 15.96
CA PRO A 114 -17.78 9.06 16.29
C PRO A 114 -18.63 8.67 15.06
N PHE A 115 -18.35 9.26 13.90
CA PHE A 115 -19.05 8.96 12.64
C PHE A 115 -18.43 7.80 11.84
N VAL A 116 -17.26 7.29 12.25
CA VAL A 116 -16.54 6.23 11.53
C VAL A 116 -16.86 4.88 12.15
N ARG A 117 -17.63 4.06 11.43
CA ARG A 117 -18.07 2.74 11.93
C ARG A 117 -17.33 1.55 11.34
N THR A 118 -16.66 1.74 10.21
CA THR A 118 -15.99 0.66 9.49
C THR A 118 -14.53 1.00 9.22
N GLU A 119 -13.67 -0.01 9.24
CA GLU A 119 -12.24 0.15 8.90
C GLU A 119 -12.06 0.73 7.49
N GLY A 120 -12.90 0.32 6.54
CA GLY A 120 -12.86 0.82 5.18
C GLY A 120 -13.13 2.33 5.09
N SER A 121 -14.11 2.83 5.85
CA SER A 121 -14.40 4.27 5.95
C SER A 121 -13.28 5.02 6.68
N ALA A 122 -12.72 4.41 7.74
CA ALA A 122 -11.60 4.97 8.49
C ALA A 122 -10.36 5.19 7.61
N LYS A 123 -10.00 4.20 6.79
CA LYS A 123 -8.88 4.31 5.84
C LYS A 123 -9.09 5.38 4.78
N SER A 124 -10.33 5.66 4.39
CA SER A 124 -10.65 6.74 3.45
C SER A 124 -10.47 8.14 4.04
N LEU A 125 -10.39 8.29 5.38
CA LEU A 125 -10.15 9.56 6.05
C LEU A 125 -8.67 9.85 6.33
N GLU A 126 -7.80 8.85 6.23
CA GLU A 126 -6.34 9.03 6.39
C GLU A 126 -5.73 10.11 5.49
N PRO A 127 -6.11 10.23 4.20
CA PRO A 127 -5.60 11.30 3.36
C PRO A 127 -5.96 12.69 3.91
N VAL A 128 -7.12 12.86 4.55
CA VAL A 128 -7.54 14.13 5.18
C VAL A 128 -6.63 14.46 6.37
N PHE A 129 -6.27 13.46 7.18
CA PHE A 129 -5.31 13.66 8.27
C PHE A 129 -3.94 14.11 7.74
N CYS A 130 -3.48 13.58 6.61
CA CYS A 130 -2.23 14.02 5.98
C CYS A 130 -2.30 15.47 5.48
N ILE A 131 -3.41 15.88 4.87
CA ILE A 131 -3.62 17.28 4.46
C ILE A 131 -3.57 18.20 5.68
N LEU A 132 -4.35 17.89 6.73
CA LEU A 132 -4.43 18.73 7.93
C LEU A 132 -3.10 18.79 8.67
N ALA A 133 -2.42 17.64 8.83
CA ALA A 133 -1.12 17.58 9.47
C ALA A 133 -0.05 18.32 8.66
N GLY A 134 0.00 18.11 7.33
CA GLY A 134 0.94 18.80 6.46
C GLY A 134 0.75 20.32 6.49
N ALA A 135 -0.50 20.79 6.35
CA ALA A 135 -0.83 22.21 6.41
C ALA A 135 -0.51 22.84 7.78
N ALA A 136 -0.71 22.11 8.87
CA ALA A 136 -0.37 22.56 10.22
C ALA A 136 1.15 22.60 10.47
N LEU A 137 1.93 21.77 9.78
CA LEU A 137 3.40 21.72 9.91
C LEU A 137 4.12 22.75 9.03
N CYS A 138 3.51 23.19 7.92
CA CYS A 138 4.12 24.17 7.00
C CYS A 138 4.67 25.45 7.67
N PRO A 139 3.99 26.07 8.68
CA PRO A 139 4.53 27.26 9.34
C PRO A 139 5.81 27.02 10.15
N TRP A 140 6.12 25.77 10.50
CA TRP A 140 7.33 25.40 11.25
C TRP A 140 8.43 24.84 10.36
N SER A 141 8.08 24.00 9.40
CA SER A 141 8.97 23.52 8.35
C SER A 141 8.15 23.29 7.09
N GLU A 142 8.47 24.06 6.05
CA GLU A 142 7.88 23.88 4.73
C GLU A 142 8.24 22.50 4.16
N ALA A 143 9.48 22.03 4.36
CA ALA A 143 9.93 20.74 3.86
C ALA A 143 9.14 19.57 4.46
N VAL A 144 9.03 19.49 5.79
CA VAL A 144 8.27 18.43 6.47
C VAL A 144 6.78 18.56 6.14
N GLY A 145 6.24 19.79 6.17
CA GLY A 145 4.84 20.06 5.85
C GLY A 145 4.46 19.60 4.44
N ALA A 146 5.26 19.97 3.44
CA ALA A 146 5.07 19.55 2.05
C ALA A 146 5.21 18.03 1.87
N TYR A 147 6.20 17.41 2.52
CA TYR A 147 6.41 15.96 2.47
C TYR A 147 5.19 15.19 3.02
N VAL A 148 4.69 15.59 4.21
CA VAL A 148 3.49 15.00 4.81
C VAL A 148 2.24 15.28 3.98
N PHE A 149 2.11 16.48 3.42
CA PHE A 149 1.00 16.85 2.56
C PHE A 149 0.94 15.98 1.29
N LEU A 150 2.08 15.76 0.62
CA LEU A 150 2.18 14.86 -0.55
C LEU A 150 1.75 13.42 -0.23
N GLY A 151 1.80 13.04 1.05
CA GLY A 151 1.30 11.78 1.56
C GLY A 151 -0.17 11.50 1.23
N PHE A 152 -0.99 12.55 1.15
CA PHE A 152 -2.38 12.46 0.70
C PHE A 152 -2.48 11.74 -0.66
N ALA A 153 -1.70 12.19 -1.64
CA ALA A 153 -1.74 11.64 -2.99
C ALA A 153 -1.27 10.18 -2.99
N SER A 154 -0.21 9.86 -2.23
CA SER A 154 0.30 8.50 -2.11
C SER A 154 -0.72 7.55 -1.46
N LEU A 155 -1.40 7.98 -0.40
CA LEU A 155 -2.45 7.19 0.24
C LEU A 155 -3.63 6.95 -0.69
N LEU A 156 -4.07 7.97 -1.44
CA LEU A 156 -5.13 7.81 -2.44
C LEU A 156 -4.76 6.80 -3.53
N VAL A 157 -3.54 6.89 -4.06
CA VAL A 157 -3.03 5.93 -5.06
C VAL A 157 -3.05 4.52 -4.49
N VAL A 158 -2.43 4.29 -3.33
CA VAL A 158 -2.39 2.96 -2.70
C VAL A 158 -3.80 2.43 -2.46
N ARG A 159 -4.70 3.28 -1.96
CA ARG A 159 -6.08 2.90 -1.66
C ARG A 159 -6.86 2.52 -2.92
N ALA A 160 -6.67 3.26 -4.02
CA ALA A 160 -7.27 2.93 -5.30
C ALA A 160 -6.82 1.55 -5.78
N PHE A 161 -5.52 1.25 -5.73
CA PHE A 161 -4.98 -0.06 -6.11
C PHE A 161 -5.49 -1.19 -5.22
N GLU A 162 -5.52 -1.00 -3.90
CA GLU A 162 -6.02 -2.01 -2.95
C GLU A 162 -7.51 -2.30 -3.15
N THR A 163 -8.32 -1.26 -3.37
CA THR A 163 -9.76 -1.39 -3.60
C THR A 163 -10.02 -2.14 -4.89
N GLN A 164 -9.32 -1.77 -5.98
CA GLN A 164 -9.43 -2.47 -7.26
C GLN A 164 -8.96 -3.92 -7.17
N SER A 165 -7.84 -4.18 -6.48
CA SER A 165 -7.34 -5.55 -6.26
C SER A 165 -8.36 -6.40 -5.49
N THR A 166 -9.02 -5.82 -4.49
CA THR A 166 -10.04 -6.51 -3.70
C THR A 166 -11.27 -6.83 -4.53
N VAL A 167 -11.77 -5.87 -5.31
CA VAL A 167 -12.91 -6.08 -6.22
C VAL A 167 -12.60 -7.18 -7.23
N ASN A 168 -11.40 -7.16 -7.83
CA ASN A 168 -10.98 -8.18 -8.79
C ASN A 168 -10.88 -9.57 -8.16
N ARG A 169 -10.41 -9.68 -6.91
CA ARG A 169 -10.38 -10.96 -6.17
C ARG A 169 -11.78 -11.50 -5.91
N VAL A 170 -12.71 -10.64 -5.49
CA VAL A 170 -14.10 -11.05 -5.24
C VAL A 170 -14.77 -11.54 -6.53
N ARG A 171 -14.55 -10.86 -7.66
CA ARG A 171 -15.05 -11.29 -8.97
C ARG A 171 -14.49 -12.65 -9.38
N ALA A 172 -13.17 -12.83 -9.27
CA ALA A 172 -12.53 -14.12 -9.58
C ALA A 172 -13.05 -15.27 -8.70
N MET A 173 -13.40 -15.00 -7.43
CA MET A 173 -14.03 -16.00 -6.54
C MET A 173 -15.45 -16.35 -6.98
N GLN A 174 -16.23 -15.37 -7.46
CA GLN A 174 -17.57 -15.61 -7.99
C GLN A 174 -17.52 -16.45 -9.27
N ASP A 175 -16.62 -16.12 -10.20
CA ASP A 175 -16.44 -16.87 -11.44
C ASP A 175 -16.04 -18.31 -11.16
N ALA A 176 -15.07 -18.52 -10.25
CA ALA A 176 -14.65 -19.86 -9.83
C ALA A 176 -15.80 -20.65 -9.18
N ALA A 177 -16.66 -19.99 -8.40
CA ALA A 177 -17.82 -20.65 -7.78
C ALA A 177 -18.87 -21.05 -8.82
N ILE A 178 -19.08 -20.25 -9.87
CA ILE A 178 -19.97 -20.59 -10.98
C ILE A 178 -19.40 -21.77 -11.77
N GLU A 179 -18.11 -21.73 -12.10
CA GLU A 179 -17.43 -22.80 -12.83
C GLU A 179 -17.50 -24.13 -12.06
N GLN A 180 -17.27 -24.10 -10.74
CA GLN A 180 -17.39 -25.27 -9.88
C GLN A 180 -18.81 -25.86 -9.88
N ARG A 181 -19.84 -25.01 -9.86
CA ARG A 181 -21.24 -25.47 -9.95
C ARG A 181 -21.53 -26.10 -11.32
N ASN A 182 -21.04 -25.51 -12.39
CA ASN A 182 -21.20 -26.02 -13.75
C ASN A 182 -20.52 -27.40 -13.92
N MET A 183 -19.29 -27.54 -13.42
CA MET A 183 -18.59 -28.83 -13.42
C MET A 183 -19.33 -29.89 -12.59
N ALA A 184 -19.89 -29.50 -11.44
CA ALA A 184 -20.68 -30.40 -10.60
C ALA A 184 -22.00 -30.85 -11.27
N SER A 185 -22.67 -29.97 -12.03
CA SER A 185 -23.83 -30.38 -12.84
C SER A 185 -23.45 -31.31 -14.00
N MET A 186 -22.32 -31.07 -14.68
CA MET A 186 -21.84 -31.96 -15.74
C MET A 186 -21.53 -33.36 -15.20
N PHE A 187 -20.89 -33.44 -14.03
CA PHE A 187 -20.57 -34.72 -13.39
C PHE A 187 -21.81 -35.52 -12.98
N ARG A 188 -22.90 -34.85 -12.59
CA ARG A 188 -24.17 -35.50 -12.24
C ARG A 188 -25.00 -35.95 -13.45
N GLY A 189 -24.64 -35.50 -14.66
CA GLY A 189 -25.42 -35.75 -15.88
C GLY A 189 -26.63 -34.82 -16.05
N ASP A 190 -26.77 -33.82 -15.19
CA ASP A 190 -27.91 -32.88 -15.18
C ASP A 190 -27.67 -31.66 -16.09
N PHE A 191 -26.53 -31.59 -16.78
CA PHE A 191 -26.15 -30.41 -17.55
C PHE A 191 -26.77 -30.39 -18.95
N HIS A 192 -27.77 -29.55 -19.16
CA HIS A 192 -28.33 -29.25 -20.47
C HIS A 192 -27.71 -27.96 -21.02
N VAL A 193 -27.04 -28.06 -22.17
CA VAL A 193 -26.31 -26.94 -22.81
C VAL A 193 -27.25 -25.80 -23.28
N ASN A 194 -28.57 -26.02 -23.27
CA ASN A 194 -29.56 -25.14 -23.91
C ASN A 194 -30.16 -24.05 -23.01
N ASP A 195 -29.74 -23.91 -21.75
CA ASP A 195 -30.35 -22.98 -20.78
C ASP A 195 -29.61 -21.62 -20.65
N PHE A 196 -28.88 -21.18 -21.68
CA PHE A 196 -28.22 -19.87 -21.74
C PHE A 196 -28.85 -18.92 -22.75
#